data_AF-A0A7L3ICN7-F1
#
_entry.id   AF-A0A7L3ICN7-F1
#
_cell.length_a   1.000
_cell.length_b   1.000
_cell.length_c   1.000
_cell.angle_alpha   90.00
_cell.angle_beta   90.00
_cell.angle_gamma   90.00
#
_symmetry.space_group_name_H-M   'P 1'
#
loop_
_entity.id
_entity.type
_entity.pdbx_description
1 polymer ?
#
loop_
_entity_poly.entity_id
_entity_poly.type
_entity_poly.pdbx_seq_one_letter_code
_entity_poly.pdbx_strand_id
1 'polypeptide(L)'
;WALHLKNVTVSLSGQYECTFATYPYGTKAAKIQLIVKAEGNMVKEEQHYLKKVWLNLTLEIPCLEDMTSENLSTSHLKWLVEENGRKEELVTKEPSCPAVYRNSSALDGRAVRLGLNNTLMVFPTKITDDGRVFSCHMLHHPERVQKSSTTVRVFGK
;
A
#
# COMPACT_ATOMS: atom_id res chain seq x y z
N TRP A 1 35.26 -16.18 -16.87
CA TRP A 1 34.15 -17.07 -16.52
C TRP A 1 32.99 -16.20 -16.04
N ALA A 2 31.75 -16.56 -16.35
CA ALA A 2 30.56 -15.79 -15.99
C ALA A 2 29.49 -16.72 -15.41
N LEU A 3 28.86 -16.31 -14.31
CA LEU A 3 27.75 -17.05 -13.71
C LEU A 3 26.46 -16.69 -14.45
N HIS A 4 25.84 -17.69 -15.09
CA HIS A 4 24.53 -17.56 -15.72
C HIS A 4 23.49 -18.31 -14.90
N LEU A 5 22.49 -17.58 -14.37
CA LEU A 5 21.38 -18.17 -13.64
C LEU A 5 20.20 -18.43 -14.60
N LYS A 6 19.53 -19.57 -14.45
CA LYS A 6 18.28 -19.93 -15.16
C LYS A 6 17.18 -20.17 -14.13
N ASN A 7 15.93 -19.90 -14.49
CA ASN A 7 14.77 -19.99 -13.59
C ASN A 7 14.96 -19.15 -12.31
N VAL A 8 15.23 -17.86 -12.49
CA VAL A 8 15.56 -16.95 -11.39
C VAL A 8 14.33 -16.69 -10.52
N THR A 9 14.41 -17.02 -9.23
CA THR A 9 13.35 -16.79 -8.23
C THR A 9 13.83 -15.85 -7.11
N VAL A 10 12.89 -15.30 -6.32
CA VAL A 10 13.21 -14.37 -5.22
C VAL A 10 14.19 -14.96 -4.21
N SER A 11 14.12 -16.27 -3.98
CA SER A 11 15.03 -17.00 -3.08
C SER A 11 16.50 -16.95 -3.51
N LEU A 12 16.79 -16.55 -4.74
CA LEU A 12 18.16 -16.36 -5.22
C LEU A 12 18.69 -14.94 -4.94
N SER A 13 17.91 -14.04 -4.36
CA SER A 13 18.40 -12.72 -3.95
C SER A 13 19.43 -12.85 -2.82
N GLY A 14 20.54 -12.11 -2.90
CA GLY A 14 21.62 -12.22 -1.93
C GLY A 14 22.94 -11.65 -2.44
N GLN A 15 23.97 -11.76 -1.61
CA GLN A 15 25.34 -11.37 -1.97
C GLN A 15 26.05 -12.54 -2.62
N TYR A 16 26.53 -12.33 -3.84
CA TYR A 16 27.33 -13.28 -4.61
C TYR A 16 28.78 -12.81 -4.60
N GLU A 17 29.71 -13.76 -4.51
CA GLU A 17 31.14 -13.47 -4.54
C GLU A 17 31.81 -14.21 -5.70
N CYS A 18 32.64 -13.47 -6.43
CA CYS A 18 33.45 -13.94 -7.53
C CYS A 18 34.91 -13.89 -7.08
N THR A 19 35.53 -15.05 -6.87
CA THR A 19 36.91 -15.15 -6.35
C THR A 19 37.82 -15.83 -7.37
N PHE A 20 38.97 -15.22 -7.64
CA PHE A 20 39.94 -15.69 -8.62
C PHE A 20 41.33 -15.73 -8.00
N ALA A 21 41.97 -16.90 -8.06
CA ALA A 21 43.31 -17.12 -7.53
C ALA A 21 44.28 -17.43 -8.66
N THR A 22 45.40 -16.73 -8.70
CA THR A 22 46.47 -16.92 -9.68
C THR A 22 47.80 -16.95 -9.00
N TYR A 23 48.61 -17.97 -9.25
CA TYR A 23 50.01 -17.98 -8.81
C TYR A 23 50.87 -17.18 -9.80
N PRO A 24 51.86 -16.38 -9.32
CA PRO A 24 52.19 -16.06 -7.93
C PRO A 24 51.36 -14.90 -7.33
N TYR A 25 50.43 -14.34 -8.10
CA TYR A 25 49.74 -13.07 -7.82
C TYR A 25 48.63 -13.10 -6.75
N GLY A 26 48.42 -14.24 -6.08
CA GLY A 26 47.44 -14.39 -5.00
C GLY A 26 45.98 -14.41 -5.47
N THR A 27 45.07 -14.00 -4.57
CA THR A 27 43.62 -14.10 -4.76
C THR A 27 42.97 -12.72 -4.80
N LYS A 28 42.05 -12.51 -5.73
CA LYS A 28 41.20 -11.32 -5.84
C LYS A 28 39.73 -11.74 -5.77
N ALA A 29 38.90 -10.96 -5.08
CA ALA A 29 37.47 -11.21 -4.96
C ALA A 29 36.64 -9.96 -5.31
N ALA A 30 35.48 -10.16 -5.92
CA ALA A 30 34.50 -9.13 -6.21
C ALA A 30 33.13 -9.57 -5.70
N LYS A 31 32.41 -8.65 -5.04
CA LYS A 31 31.07 -8.92 -4.49
C LYS A 31 30.00 -8.24 -5.34
N ILE A 32 28.90 -8.94 -5.57
CA ILE A 32 27.75 -8.48 -6.35
C ILE A 32 26.51 -8.71 -5.51
N GLN A 33 25.69 -7.68 -5.31
CA GLN A 33 24.38 -7.82 -4.69
C GLN A 33 23.34 -8.14 -5.78
N LEU A 34 22.75 -9.33 -5.75
CA LEU A 34 21.63 -9.69 -6.62
C LEU A 34 20.31 -9.42 -5.90
N ILE A 35 19.43 -8.67 -6.55
CA ILE A 35 18.07 -8.41 -6.09
C ILE A 35 17.13 -8.89 -7.20
N VAL A 36 16.44 -10.00 -6.96
CA VAL A 36 15.45 -10.54 -7.88
C VAL A 36 14.11 -9.91 -7.58
N LYS A 37 13.58 -9.15 -8.54
CA LYS A 37 12.20 -8.66 -8.46
C LYS A 37 11.28 -9.80 -8.89
N ALA A 38 10.40 -10.27 -8.01
CA ALA A 38 9.32 -11.14 -8.47
C ALA A 38 8.41 -10.35 -9.39
N GLU A 39 7.78 -11.03 -10.34
CA GLU A 39 6.66 -10.49 -11.11
C GLU A 39 5.47 -10.11 -10.18
N GLY A 40 5.46 -10.63 -8.95
CA GLY A 40 4.59 -10.18 -7.84
C GLY A 40 5.02 -8.87 -7.16
N ASN A 41 6.10 -8.25 -7.63
CA ASN A 41 6.45 -6.85 -7.35
C ASN A 41 5.77 -5.92 -8.36
N MET A 42 4.74 -6.39 -9.08
CA MET A 42 3.58 -5.56 -9.27
C MET A 42 3.22 -5.02 -7.87
N VAL A 43 3.52 -3.74 -7.63
CA VAL A 43 2.44 -2.89 -7.14
C VAL A 43 1.29 -3.30 -8.05
N LYS A 44 0.35 -4.13 -7.56
CA LYS A 44 -0.89 -4.41 -8.31
C LYS A 44 -1.28 -3.05 -8.85
N GLU A 45 -1.44 -2.93 -10.18
CA GLU A 45 -1.82 -1.66 -10.81
C GLU A 45 -2.80 -0.96 -9.87
N GLU A 46 -2.45 0.26 -9.46
CA GLU A 46 -3.20 0.98 -8.45
C GLU A 46 -4.66 0.94 -8.88
N GLN A 47 -5.48 0.22 -8.14
CA GLN A 47 -6.84 -0.04 -8.59
C GLN A 47 -7.60 1.28 -8.45
N HIS A 48 -7.98 1.88 -9.57
CA HIS A 48 -8.68 3.15 -9.60
C HIS A 48 -10.19 2.91 -9.63
N TYR A 49 -10.85 3.24 -8.54
CA TYR A 49 -12.29 3.14 -8.38
C TYR A 49 -12.95 4.53 -8.43
N LEU A 50 -14.23 4.56 -8.78
CA LEU A 50 -15.06 5.76 -8.73
C LEU A 50 -16.23 5.54 -7.78
N LYS A 51 -16.35 6.38 -6.75
CA LYS A 51 -17.44 6.29 -5.76
C LYS A 51 -18.37 7.49 -5.89
N LYS A 52 -19.63 7.22 -6.17
CA LYS A 52 -20.70 8.23 -6.21
C LYS A 52 -21.42 8.29 -4.86
N VAL A 53 -21.65 9.49 -4.33
CA VAL A 53 -22.34 9.70 -3.05
C VAL A 53 -23.15 11.00 -3.10
N TRP A 54 -24.27 11.06 -2.37
CA TRP A 54 -25.03 12.30 -2.21
C TRP A 54 -24.49 13.13 -1.05
N LEU A 55 -24.67 14.45 -1.10
CA LEU A 55 -24.34 15.36 -0.01
C LEU A 55 -24.98 14.93 1.32
N ASN A 56 -24.29 15.22 2.42
CA ASN A 56 -24.72 14.94 3.78
C ASN A 56 -24.95 13.46 4.10
N LEU A 57 -24.49 12.53 3.25
CA LEU A 57 -24.47 11.09 3.54
C LEU A 57 -23.08 10.64 4.00
N THR A 58 -23.01 9.42 4.52
CA THR A 58 -21.75 8.75 4.85
C THR A 58 -21.11 8.22 3.59
N LEU A 59 -19.87 8.64 3.35
CA LEU A 59 -19.03 8.08 2.30
C LEU A 59 -18.31 6.85 2.84
N GLU A 60 -18.58 5.70 2.22
CA GLU A 60 -17.95 4.42 2.54
C GLU A 60 -17.08 3.96 1.37
N ILE A 61 -15.78 3.83 1.63
CA ILE A 61 -14.79 3.41 0.63
C ILE A 61 -14.11 2.11 1.11
N PRO A 62 -14.38 0.97 0.45
CA PRO A 62 -13.66 -0.26 0.75
C PRO A 62 -12.21 -0.12 0.28
N CYS A 63 -11.26 -0.65 1.05
CA CYS A 63 -9.86 -0.68 0.60
C CYS A 63 -9.68 -1.66 -0.58
N LEU A 64 -10.46 -2.74 -0.60
CA LEU A 64 -10.44 -3.83 -1.60
C LEU A 64 -11.87 -4.37 -1.77
N GLU A 65 -12.28 -4.68 -3.01
CA GLU A 65 -13.64 -5.19 -3.29
C GLU A 65 -13.84 -6.65 -2.88
N ASP A 66 -12.81 -7.52 -2.98
CA ASP A 66 -12.96 -8.97 -2.78
C ASP A 66 -11.82 -9.60 -1.94
N MET A 67 -11.89 -9.51 -0.62
CA MET A 67 -10.98 -10.27 0.25
C MET A 67 -11.71 -10.84 1.47
N THR A 68 -11.51 -12.14 1.74
CA THR A 68 -12.03 -12.80 2.94
C THR A 68 -11.40 -12.21 4.21
N SER A 69 -12.22 -12.07 5.25
CA SER A 69 -11.93 -11.34 6.49
C SER A 69 -10.68 -11.80 7.25
N GLU A 70 -10.25 -13.04 7.06
CA GLU A 70 -9.14 -13.67 7.81
C GLU A 70 -7.76 -13.04 7.53
N ASN A 71 -7.54 -12.41 6.37
CA ASN A 71 -6.25 -11.81 6.00
C ASN A 71 -6.09 -10.32 6.38
N LEU A 72 -7.15 -9.69 6.89
CA LEU A 72 -7.23 -8.23 7.10
C LEU A 72 -6.88 -7.78 8.53
N SER A 73 -6.87 -8.71 9.48
CA SER A 73 -6.66 -8.43 10.91
C SER A 73 -5.19 -8.17 11.25
N THR A 74 -4.26 -8.84 10.58
CA THR A 74 -2.80 -8.78 10.82
C THR A 74 -2.04 -7.80 9.93
N SER A 75 -2.74 -7.12 9.02
CA SER A 75 -2.13 -6.27 7.99
C SER A 75 -1.98 -4.82 8.45
N HIS A 76 -0.85 -4.20 8.09
CA HIS A 76 -0.62 -2.78 8.34
C HIS A 76 -1.35 -1.96 7.25
N LEU A 77 -2.20 -1.03 7.66
CA LEU A 77 -3.06 -0.27 6.75
C LEU A 77 -2.79 1.23 6.91
N LYS A 78 -2.77 1.95 5.79
CA LYS A 78 -2.84 3.40 5.77
C LYS A 78 -3.92 3.89 4.81
N TRP A 79 -4.74 4.82 5.26
CA TRP A 79 -5.61 5.62 4.41
C TRP A 79 -5.00 6.99 4.20
N LEU A 80 -5.02 7.47 2.97
CA LEU A 80 -4.50 8.76 2.56
C LEU A 80 -5.57 9.52 1.77
N VAL A 81 -5.54 10.85 1.84
CA VAL A 81 -6.28 11.72 0.91
C VAL A 81 -5.29 12.53 0.11
N GLU A 82 -5.57 12.74 -1.17
CA GLU A 82 -4.79 13.62 -2.01
C GLU A 82 -5.41 15.02 -2.03
N GLU A 83 -4.67 16.00 -1.51
CA GLU A 83 -5.08 17.40 -1.46
C GLU A 83 -3.93 18.28 -1.95
N ASN A 84 -4.19 19.12 -2.96
CA ASN A 84 -3.21 20.03 -3.56
C ASN A 84 -1.88 19.36 -3.99
N GLY A 85 -1.95 18.11 -4.49
CA GLY A 85 -0.78 17.33 -4.91
C GLY A 85 0.06 16.76 -3.76
N ARG A 86 -0.39 16.87 -2.52
CA ARG A 86 0.18 16.19 -1.35
C ARG A 86 -0.75 15.07 -0.89
N LYS A 87 -0.17 13.98 -0.41
CA LYS A 87 -0.92 12.87 0.21
C LYS A 87 -0.86 13.03 1.73
N GLU A 88 -2.01 13.28 2.35
CA GLU A 88 -2.14 13.42 3.80
C GLU A 88 -2.67 12.12 4.42
N GLU A 89 -2.13 11.73 5.57
CA GLU A 89 -2.49 10.49 6.25
C GLU A 89 -3.76 10.66 7.08
N LEU A 90 -4.78 9.87 6.77
CA LEU A 90 -6.07 9.95 7.43
C LEU A 90 -6.16 9.03 8.65
N VAL A 91 -5.78 7.77 8.46
CA VAL A 91 -5.91 6.69 9.45
C VAL A 91 -4.79 5.68 9.22
N THR A 92 -4.19 5.19 10.30
CA THR A 92 -3.22 4.09 10.27
C THR A 92 -3.60 3.01 11.27
N LYS A 93 -3.48 1.75 10.83
CA LYS A 93 -3.69 0.54 11.65
C LYS A 93 -2.42 -0.29 11.66
N GLU A 94 -1.89 -0.53 12.85
CA GLU A 94 -0.70 -1.37 13.07
C GLU A 94 -1.08 -2.80 13.51
N PRO A 95 -0.32 -3.84 13.11
CA PRO A 95 -0.61 -5.24 13.44
C PRO A 95 -0.60 -5.58 14.94
N SER A 96 0.23 -4.89 15.72
CA SER A 96 0.49 -5.20 17.14
C SER A 96 -0.53 -4.58 18.11
N CYS A 97 -1.47 -3.76 17.61
CA CYS A 97 -2.45 -3.10 18.44
C CYS A 97 -3.85 -3.65 18.13
N PRO A 98 -4.52 -4.32 19.08
CA PRO A 98 -5.89 -4.76 18.88
C PRO A 98 -6.78 -3.54 18.71
N ALA A 99 -7.26 -3.28 17.49
CA ALA A 99 -8.39 -2.43 17.07
C ALA A 99 -8.77 -1.18 17.91
N VAL A 100 -7.85 -0.59 18.67
CA VAL A 100 -8.07 0.63 19.44
C VAL A 100 -7.49 1.77 18.61
N TYR A 101 -8.39 2.33 17.80
CA TYR A 101 -8.40 3.71 17.29
C TYR A 101 -7.13 4.52 17.56
N ARG A 102 -6.11 4.37 16.70
CA ARG A 102 -5.01 5.33 16.64
C ARG A 102 -5.37 6.38 15.59
N ASN A 103 -5.57 7.60 16.09
CA ASN A 103 -5.67 8.88 15.38
C ASN A 103 -6.49 8.85 14.08
N SER A 104 -7.82 8.82 14.21
CA SER A 104 -8.69 9.41 13.22
C SER A 104 -8.33 10.89 13.08
N SER A 105 -7.59 11.23 12.03
CA SER A 105 -7.38 12.64 11.68
C SER A 105 -8.72 13.27 11.32
N ALA A 106 -8.83 14.58 11.53
CA ALA A 106 -10.01 15.32 11.12
C ALA A 106 -9.82 15.78 9.67
N LEU A 107 -10.63 15.25 8.74
CA LEU A 107 -10.68 15.76 7.37
C LEU A 107 -11.59 16.98 7.33
N ASP A 108 -11.02 18.17 7.19
CA ASP A 108 -11.74 19.46 7.28
C ASP A 108 -12.59 19.58 8.56
N GLY A 109 -12.05 19.15 9.70
CA GLY A 109 -12.77 19.17 10.98
C GLY A 109 -13.86 18.10 11.14
N ARG A 110 -14.01 17.16 10.19
CA ARG A 110 -14.94 16.03 10.30
C ARG A 110 -14.24 14.78 10.83
N ALA A 111 -14.97 13.99 11.60
CA ALA A 111 -14.48 12.71 12.08
C ALA A 111 -14.38 11.70 10.92
N VAL A 112 -13.17 11.20 10.69
CA VAL A 112 -12.91 10.07 9.79
C VAL A 112 -12.84 8.80 10.63
N ARG A 113 -13.50 7.72 10.22
CA ARG A 113 -13.52 6.46 10.98
C ARG A 113 -13.12 5.30 10.10
N LEU A 114 -12.51 4.29 10.71
CA LEU A 114 -12.28 3.00 10.08
C LEU A 114 -13.42 2.05 10.45
N GLY A 115 -14.18 1.63 9.46
CA GLY A 115 -15.24 0.64 9.59
C GLY A 115 -14.72 -0.79 9.56
N LEU A 116 -15.65 -1.74 9.49
CA LEU A 116 -15.33 -3.15 9.31
C LEU A 116 -14.58 -3.36 7.98
N ASN A 117 -13.76 -4.41 7.92
CA ASN A 117 -12.96 -4.78 6.75
C ASN A 117 -12.10 -3.63 6.20
N ASN A 118 -11.57 -2.77 7.09
CA ASN A 118 -10.68 -1.66 6.74
C ASN A 118 -11.33 -0.60 5.83
N THR A 119 -12.66 -0.49 5.85
CA THR A 119 -13.45 0.49 5.08
C THR A 119 -13.27 1.88 5.65
N LEU A 120 -12.97 2.89 4.82
CA LEU A 120 -12.94 4.28 5.23
C LEU A 120 -14.37 4.82 5.29
N MET A 121 -14.75 5.42 6.43
CA MET A 121 -16.03 6.09 6.62
C MET A 121 -15.81 7.57 6.89
N VAL A 122 -16.36 8.42 6.03
CA VAL A 122 -16.33 9.89 6.18
C VAL A 122 -17.76 10.40 6.24
N PHE A 123 -18.10 11.13 7.30
CA PHE A 123 -19.44 11.71 7.47
C PHE A 123 -19.36 13.07 8.18
N PRO A 124 -20.20 14.05 7.79
CA PRO A 124 -21.02 14.10 6.58
C PRO A 124 -20.19 14.45 5.34
N THR A 125 -20.59 13.98 4.16
CA THR A 125 -19.99 14.41 2.88
C THR A 125 -20.28 15.88 2.58
N LYS A 126 -19.27 16.57 2.04
CA LYS A 126 -19.31 17.99 1.64
C LYS A 126 -19.13 18.11 0.13
N ILE A 127 -19.56 19.24 -0.44
CA ILE A 127 -19.35 19.53 -1.87
C ILE A 127 -17.87 19.55 -2.25
N THR A 128 -17.01 19.94 -1.30
CA THR A 128 -15.55 19.96 -1.45
C THR A 128 -14.93 18.57 -1.58
N ASP A 129 -15.69 17.50 -1.32
CA ASP A 129 -15.23 16.13 -1.53
C ASP A 129 -15.36 15.69 -3.00
N ASP A 130 -16.07 16.43 -3.86
CA ASP A 130 -16.16 16.09 -5.29
C ASP A 130 -14.77 16.15 -5.94
N GLY A 131 -14.39 15.09 -6.63
CA GLY A 131 -13.09 14.96 -7.29
C GLY A 131 -11.93 14.62 -6.34
N ARG A 132 -12.13 14.56 -5.02
CA ARG A 132 -11.07 14.12 -4.10
C ARG A 132 -10.72 12.65 -4.31
N VAL A 133 -9.44 12.34 -4.16
CA VAL A 133 -8.90 10.98 -4.30
C VAL A 133 -8.48 10.45 -2.93
N PHE A 134 -9.06 9.32 -2.55
CA PHE A 134 -8.72 8.60 -1.32
C PHE A 134 -7.93 7.35 -1.69
N SER A 135 -6.74 7.18 -1.12
CA SER A 135 -5.87 6.04 -1.40
C SER A 135 -5.73 5.13 -0.19
N CYS A 136 -5.89 3.83 -0.39
CA CYS A 136 -5.63 2.81 0.61
C CYS A 136 -4.31 2.10 0.31
N HIS A 137 -3.41 2.05 1.28
CA HIS A 137 -2.16 1.30 1.21
C HIS A 137 -2.19 0.19 2.25
N MET A 138 -2.24 -1.07 1.78
CA MET A 138 -2.21 -2.24 2.63
C MET A 138 -0.89 -2.99 2.49
N LEU A 139 -0.23 -3.22 3.63
CA LEU A 139 1.01 -3.98 3.74
C LEU A 139 0.69 -5.35 4.33
N HIS A 140 0.81 -6.40 3.51
CA HIS A 140 0.73 -7.80 3.97
C HIS A 140 2.10 -8.36 4.32
N HIS A 141 3.14 -7.93 3.58
CA HIS A 141 4.54 -8.28 3.78
C HIS A 141 5.38 -7.04 3.44
N PRO A 142 6.56 -6.81 4.05
CA PRO A 142 7.41 -5.65 3.75
C PRO A 142 7.71 -5.42 2.26
N GLU A 143 7.58 -6.45 1.43
CA GLU A 143 7.80 -6.40 -0.02
C GLU A 143 6.50 -6.45 -0.86
N ARG A 144 5.33 -6.64 -0.23
CA ARG A 144 4.02 -6.74 -0.92
C ARG A 144 3.08 -5.66 -0.42
N VAL A 145 3.06 -4.55 -1.16
CA VAL A 145 2.16 -3.43 -0.92
C VAL A 145 1.04 -3.46 -1.94
N GLN A 146 -0.21 -3.53 -1.48
CA GLN A 146 -1.37 -3.36 -2.32
C GLN A 146 -1.88 -1.93 -2.18
N LYS A 147 -2.10 -1.26 -3.31
CA LYS A 147 -2.60 0.12 -3.37
C LYS A 147 -3.90 0.18 -4.16
N SER A 148 -4.85 0.94 -3.66
CA SER A 148 -6.08 1.30 -4.38
C SER A 148 -6.33 2.79 -4.19
N SER A 149 -6.92 3.41 -5.21
CA SER A 149 -7.33 4.81 -5.17
C SER A 149 -8.80 4.91 -5.56
N THR A 150 -9.57 5.69 -4.82
CA THR A 150 -10.98 5.96 -5.11
C THR A 150 -11.17 7.44 -5.33
N THR A 151 -11.66 7.81 -6.51
CA THR A 151 -12.10 9.17 -6.81
C THR A 151 -13.56 9.32 -6.40
N VAL A 152 -13.88 10.36 -5.64
CA VAL A 152 -15.24 10.61 -5.16
C VAL A 152 -15.97 11.54 -6.13
N ARG A 153 -17.26 11.26 -6.36
CA ARG A 153 -18.20 12.15 -7.04
C ARG A 153 -19.39 12.43 -6.12
N VAL A 154 -19.60 13.70 -5.82
CA VAL A 154 -20.65 14.16 -4.90
C VAL A 154 -21.80 14.76 -5.69
N PHE A 155 -23.01 14.31 -5.39
CA PHE A 155 -24.24 14.81 -6.00
C PHE A 155 -25.00 15.68 -4.98
N GLY A 156 -25.37 16.88 -5.42
CA GLY A 156 -26.32 17.74 -4.72
C GLY A 156 -27.73 17.52 -5.25
N LYS A 157 -28.73 17.74 -4.39
CA LYS A 157 -30.13 17.80 -4.81
C LYS A 157 -30.46 19.20 -5.28
#